data_AF-A0A2H0ALK0-F1
#
_entry.id   AF-A0A2H0ALK0-F1
#
_cell.length_a   1.000
_cell.length_b   1.000
_cell.length_c   1.000
_cell.angle_alpha   90.00
_cell.angle_beta   90.00
_cell.angle_gamma   90.00
#
_symmetry.space_group_name_H-M   'P 1'
#
loop_
_entity.id
_entity.type
_entity.pdbx_description
1 polymer ?
#
loop_
_entity_poly.entity_id
_entity_poly.type
_entity_poly.pdbx_seq_one_letter_code
_entity_poly.pdbx_strand_id
1 'polypeptide(L)'
;MRLLLWTNHSRAKMRQYKLSESRVKRVLNRPERVEEGIADKTVTLMQPAGTAKHPYEIWVMAQDTAKRRKVISAWRYPGKTKPGEPLPERIMREFREASKF
;
A
#
# COMPACT_ATOMS: atom_id res chain seq x y z
N MET A 1 18.28 -8.00 6.57
CA MET A 1 16.95 -8.02 5.89
C MET A 1 15.88 -8.16 6.96
N ARG A 2 14.94 -7.21 7.10
CA ARG A 2 13.85 -7.32 8.10
C ARG A 2 12.91 -8.46 7.69
N LEU A 3 12.43 -9.24 8.65
CA LEU A 3 11.46 -10.30 8.37
C LEU A 3 10.15 -9.67 7.86
N LEU A 4 9.69 -10.10 6.68
CA LEU A 4 8.44 -9.62 6.11
C LEU A 4 7.26 -10.46 6.64
N LEU A 5 6.23 -9.80 7.17
CA LEU A 5 5.00 -10.44 7.61
C LEU A 5 3.82 -9.89 6.80
N TRP A 6 2.98 -10.80 6.30
CA TRP A 6 1.76 -10.45 5.56
C TRP A 6 0.54 -10.64 6.46
N THR A 7 -0.30 -9.62 6.60
CA THR A 7 -1.59 -9.76 7.28
C THR A 7 -2.61 -10.48 6.38
N ASN A 8 -3.70 -10.95 6.97
CA ASN A 8 -4.82 -11.47 6.19
C ASN A 8 -5.43 -10.38 5.29
N HIS A 9 -5.50 -9.14 5.78
CA HIS A 9 -5.94 -7.99 5.01
C HIS A 9 -5.04 -7.74 3.80
N SER A 10 -3.71 -7.72 3.96
CA SER A 10 -2.79 -7.51 2.83
C SER A 10 -2.94 -8.61 1.79
N ARG A 11 -3.04 -9.88 2.21
CA ARG A 11 -3.28 -11.01 1.29
C ARG A 11 -4.60 -10.87 0.54
N ALA A 12 -5.67 -10.44 1.21
CA ALA A 12 -6.97 -10.22 0.60
C ALA A 12 -6.93 -9.10 -0.46
N LYS A 13 -6.35 -7.94 -0.12
CA LYS A 13 -6.23 -6.82 -1.05
C LYS A 13 -5.29 -7.14 -2.22
N MET A 14 -4.21 -7.88 -1.97
CA MET A 14 -3.34 -8.39 -3.04
C MET A 14 -4.10 -9.27 -4.04
N ARG A 15 -4.97 -10.18 -3.56
CA ARG A 15 -5.86 -10.95 -4.45
C ARG A 15 -6.82 -10.04 -5.21
N GLN A 16 -7.48 -9.11 -4.52
CA GLN A 16 -8.43 -8.16 -5.12
C GLN A 16 -7.79 -7.37 -6.28
N TYR A 17 -6.58 -6.83 -6.09
CA TYR A 17 -5.89 -6.02 -7.10
C TYR A 17 -4.92 -6.81 -7.97
N LYS A 18 -4.93 -8.14 -7.90
CA LYS A 18 -4.03 -9.02 -8.66
C LYS A 18 -2.56 -8.56 -8.52
N LEU A 19 -2.10 -8.43 -7.27
CA LEU A 19 -0.73 -8.05 -6.91
C LEU A 19 0.02 -9.27 -6.38
N SER A 20 1.16 -9.59 -6.98
CA SER A 20 2.05 -10.63 -6.45
C SER A 20 2.87 -10.11 -5.26
N GLU A 21 3.36 -11.02 -4.42
CA GLU A 21 4.31 -10.66 -3.36
C GLU A 21 5.56 -9.98 -3.94
N SER A 22 6.06 -10.44 -5.09
CA SER A 22 7.23 -9.85 -5.74
C SER A 22 6.97 -8.39 -6.15
N ARG A 23 5.74 -8.08 -6.61
CA ARG A 23 5.38 -6.70 -6.95
C ARG A 23 5.30 -5.83 -5.72
N VAL A 24 4.72 -6.31 -4.62
CA VAL A 24 4.65 -5.57 -3.35
C VAL A 24 6.05 -5.37 -2.75
N LYS A 25 6.90 -6.41 -2.73
CA LYS A 25 8.31 -6.32 -2.30
C LYS A 25 9.08 -5.25 -3.09
N ARG A 26 8.79 -5.08 -4.38
CA ARG A 26 9.42 -4.03 -5.21
C ARG A 26 9.10 -2.64 -4.69
N VAL A 27 7.84 -2.37 -4.38
CA VAL A 27 7.41 -1.08 -3.78
C VAL A 27 8.07 -0.86 -2.42
N LEU A 28 8.16 -1.91 -1.60
CA LEU A 28 8.81 -1.82 -0.28
C LEU A 28 10.32 -1.53 -0.35
N ASN A 29 11.00 -2.02 -1.40
CA ASN A 29 12.44 -1.90 -1.56
C ASN A 29 12.86 -0.62 -2.29
N ARG A 30 12.07 -0.16 -3.26
CA ARG A 30 12.34 1.05 -4.07
C ARG A 30 11.04 1.83 -4.27
N PRO A 31 10.54 2.48 -3.20
CA PRO A 31 9.40 3.39 -3.33
C PRO A 31 9.82 4.63 -4.13
N GLU A 32 8.89 5.16 -4.92
CA GLU A 32 9.01 6.50 -5.48
C GLU A 32 8.60 7.55 -4.44
N ARG A 33 7.62 7.21 -3.60
CA ARG A 33 7.10 8.10 -2.56
C ARG A 33 6.84 7.32 -1.27
N VAL A 34 7.10 7.98 -0.15
CA VAL A 34 6.80 7.49 1.20
C VAL A 34 5.99 8.56 1.91
N GLU A 35 4.86 8.16 2.46
CA GLU A 35 3.92 9.01 3.18
C GLU A 35 3.60 8.43 4.56
N GLU A 36 3.08 9.28 5.44
CA GLU A 36 2.51 8.83 6.70
C GLU A 36 1.24 8.03 6.42
N GLY A 37 1.11 6.87 7.04
CA GLY A 37 -0.07 6.04 6.89
C GLY A 37 -1.23 6.56 7.71
N ILE A 38 -2.45 6.20 7.29
CA ILE A 38 -3.69 6.65 7.95
C ILE A 38 -3.80 6.14 9.40
N ALA A 39 -3.19 4.98 9.70
CA ALA A 39 -3.16 4.43 11.04
C ALA A 39 -1.84 4.77 11.74
N ASP A 40 -1.89 4.94 13.06
CA ASP A 40 -0.72 5.26 13.87
C ASP A 40 0.45 4.30 13.62
N LYS A 41 1.65 4.89 13.50
CA LYS A 41 2.92 4.15 13.30
C LYS A 41 2.92 3.30 12.03
N THR A 42 2.11 3.67 11.03
CA THR A 42 2.17 3.07 9.70
C THR A 42 2.75 4.04 8.69
N VAL A 43 3.39 3.50 7.67
CA VAL A 43 3.90 4.26 6.52
C VAL A 43 3.28 3.69 5.26
N THR A 44 2.97 4.56 4.31
CA THR A 44 2.48 4.21 2.99
C THR A 44 3.60 4.42 1.98
N LEU A 45 3.91 3.37 1.22
CA LEU A 45 4.93 3.37 0.19
C LEU A 45 4.26 3.24 -1.17
N MET A 46 4.67 4.06 -2.12
CA MET A 46 4.06 4.13 -3.45
C MET A 46 5.10 3.94 -4.55
N GLN A 47 4.72 3.26 -5.62
CA GLN A 47 5.47 3.25 -6.88
C GLN A 47 4.53 3.38 -8.08
N PRO A 48 4.87 4.21 -9.10
CA PRO A 48 4.11 4.25 -10.34
C PRO A 48 4.23 2.93 -11.12
N ALA A 49 3.22 2.64 -11.91
CA ALA A 49 3.09 1.45 -12.74
C ALA A 49 2.17 1.71 -13.94
N GLY A 50 2.05 0.72 -14.81
CA GLY A 50 1.26 0.81 -16.02
C GLY A 50 2.02 1.45 -17.19
N THR A 51 1.27 1.93 -18.17
CA THR A 51 1.81 2.54 -19.39
C THR A 51 1.48 4.02 -19.43
N ALA A 52 2.07 4.78 -20.37
CA ALA A 52 1.74 6.19 -20.55
C ALA A 52 0.23 6.43 -20.80
N LYS A 53 -0.44 5.50 -21.50
CA LYS A 53 -1.89 5.58 -21.79
C LYS A 53 -2.76 5.14 -20.60
N HIS A 54 -2.27 4.24 -19.75
CA HIS A 54 -2.99 3.72 -18.59
C HIS A 54 -2.10 3.71 -17.35
N PRO A 55 -1.75 4.89 -16.81
CA PRO A 55 -0.94 4.99 -15.61
C PRO A 55 -1.77 4.59 -14.39
N TYR A 56 -1.12 3.93 -13.43
CA TYR A 56 -1.68 3.69 -12.12
C TYR A 56 -0.55 3.63 -11.09
N GLU A 57 -0.89 3.80 -9.82
CA GLU A 57 0.06 3.66 -8.73
C GLU A 57 -0.21 2.37 -7.98
N ILE A 58 0.84 1.82 -7.37
CA ILE A 58 0.73 0.72 -6.42
C ILE A 58 1.17 1.24 -5.08
N TRP A 59 0.27 1.09 -4.12
CA TRP A 59 0.43 1.56 -2.76
C TRP A 59 0.54 0.38 -1.81
N VAL A 60 1.39 0.51 -0.81
CA VAL A 60 1.63 -0.49 0.22
C VAL A 60 1.69 0.19 1.57
N MET A 61 0.78 -0.16 2.46
CA MET A 61 0.81 0.29 3.85
C MET A 61 1.54 -0.75 4.68
N ALA A 62 2.56 -0.32 5.41
CA ALA A 62 3.35 -1.18 6.25
C ALA A 62 3.62 -0.54 7.62
N GLN A 63 3.84 -1.38 8.61
CA GLN A 63 4.34 -0.98 9.92
C GLN A 63 5.71 -1.60 10.12
N ASP A 64 6.68 -0.75 10.45
CA ASP A 64 8.02 -1.19 10.78
C ASP A 64 8.19 -1.37 12.28
N THR A 65 8.88 -2.43 12.64
CA THR A 65 9.39 -2.69 14.00
C THR A 65 10.89 -2.95 13.91
N ALA A 66 11.58 -3.00 15.06
CA ALA A 66 13.03 -3.22 15.09
C ALA A 66 13.49 -4.46 14.29
N LYS A 67 12.69 -5.55 14.29
CA LYS A 67 13.06 -6.82 13.66
C LYS A 67 12.24 -7.18 12.41
N ARG A 68 11.06 -6.56 12.22
CA ARG A 68 10.06 -7.03 11.25
C ARG A 68 9.38 -5.87 10.53
N ARG A 69 9.00 -6.10 9.27
CA ARG A 69 8.10 -5.22 8.51
C ARG A 69 6.77 -5.95 8.29
N LYS A 70 5.70 -5.43 8.86
CA LYS A 70 4.34 -5.98 8.73
C LYS A 70 3.63 -5.24 7.59
N VAL A 71 3.35 -5.94 6.50
CA VAL A 71 2.55 -5.41 5.40
C VAL A 71 1.08 -5.50 5.82
N ILE A 72 0.45 -4.34 5.96
CA ILE A 72 -0.92 -4.21 6.44
C ILE A 72 -1.89 -4.27 5.26
N SER A 73 -1.62 -3.52 4.18
CA SER A 73 -2.48 -3.45 3.00
C SER A 73 -1.67 -3.17 1.73
N ALA A 74 -2.24 -3.50 0.57
CA ALA A 74 -1.67 -3.17 -0.74
C ALA A 74 -2.77 -3.00 -1.78
N TRP A 75 -2.74 -1.90 -2.55
CA TRP A 75 -3.80 -1.59 -3.51
C TRP A 75 -3.27 -0.89 -4.77
N ARG A 76 -4.10 -0.87 -5.82
CA ARG A 76 -3.86 -0.06 -7.01
C ARG A 76 -4.71 1.20 -6.96
N TYR A 77 -4.13 2.31 -7.38
CA TYR A 77 -4.83 3.58 -7.55
C TYR A 77 -4.81 3.97 -9.04
N PRO A 78 -5.97 4.22 -9.68
CA PRO A 78 -6.00 4.63 -11.09
C PRO A 78 -5.45 6.04 -11.27
N GLY A 79 -4.55 6.24 -12.23
CA GLY A 79 -3.93 7.54 -12.49
C GLY A 79 -2.74 7.83 -11.58
N LYS A 80 -2.52 9.12 -11.30
CA LYS A 80 -1.43 9.63 -10.46
C LYS A 80 -2.00 10.50 -9.36
N THR A 81 -1.55 10.31 -8.14
CA THR A 81 -1.94 11.14 -6.98
C THR A 81 -1.00 12.32 -6.85
N LYS A 82 -1.54 13.47 -6.41
CA LYS A 82 -0.69 14.60 -6.01
C LYS A 82 -0.24 14.41 -4.56
N PRO A 83 1.04 14.67 -4.23
CA PRO A 83 1.50 14.61 -2.85
C PRO A 83 0.68 15.54 -1.95
N GLY A 84 0.26 15.06 -0.78
CA GLY A 84 -0.49 15.84 0.20
C GLY A 84 -1.99 15.97 -0.06
N GLU A 85 -2.51 15.48 -1.19
CA GLU A 85 -3.96 15.34 -1.37
C GLU A 85 -4.48 14.12 -0.58
N PRO A 86 -5.62 14.25 0.13
CA PRO A 86 -6.22 13.13 0.83
C PRO A 86 -6.61 12.03 -0.16
N LEU A 87 -6.49 10.76 0.28
CA LEU A 87 -6.99 9.64 -0.52
C LEU A 87 -8.50 9.83 -0.78
N PRO A 88 -9.00 9.48 -1.98
CA PRO A 88 -10.41 9.65 -2.27
C PRO A 88 -11.31 8.88 -1.31
N GLU A 89 -12.49 9.43 -1.05
CA GLU A 89 -13.40 8.99 0.03
C GLU A 89 -13.75 7.51 -0.04
N ARG A 90 -13.83 6.93 -1.24
CA ARG A 90 -14.04 5.48 -1.41
C ARG A 90 -12.97 4.65 -0.69
N ILE A 91 -11.70 5.02 -0.85
CA ILE A 91 -10.58 4.31 -0.23
C ILE A 91 -10.57 4.57 1.28
N MET A 92 -10.87 5.80 1.70
CA MET A 92 -11.02 6.14 3.12
C MET A 92 -12.14 5.34 3.80
N ARG A 93 -13.25 5.13 3.11
CA ARG A 93 -14.35 4.27 3.59
C ARG A 93 -13.94 2.81 3.71
N GLU A 94 -13.23 2.28 2.71
CA GLU A 94 -12.69 0.91 2.77
C GLU A 94 -11.79 0.69 3.99
N PHE A 95 -10.94 1.68 4.34
CA PHE A 95 -10.12 1.59 5.55
C PHE A 95 -10.95 1.63 6.83
N ARG A 96 -11.94 2.54 6.93
CA ARG A 96 -12.83 2.63 8.11
C ARG A 96 -13.65 1.35 8.32
N GLU A 97 -14.12 0.71 7.25
CA GLU A 97 -14.84 -0.56 7.34
C GLU A 97 -13.91 -1.71 7.76
N ALA A 98 -12.68 -1.74 7.25
CA ALA A 98 -11.70 -2.77 7.60
C ALA A 98 -11.24 -2.69 9.06
N SER A 99 -11.20 -1.49 9.67
CA SER A 99 -10.83 -1.29 11.09
C SER A 99 -11.91 -1.73 12.08
N LYS A 100 -13.10 -2.13 11.61
CA LYS A 100 -14.18 -2.66 12.48
C LYS A 100 -14.04 -4.17 12.76
N PHE A 101 -12.98 -4.81 12.28
CA PHE A 101 -12.65 -6.22 12.45
C PHE A 101 -11.23 -6.37 13.03
#